data_AF-A0A438DF09-F1
#
_entry.id   AF-A0A438DF09-F1
#
_cell.length_a   1.000
_cell.length_b   1.000
_cell.length_c   1.000
_cell.angle_alpha   90.00
_cell.angle_beta   90.00
_cell.angle_gamma   90.00
#
_symmetry.space_group_name_H-M   'P 1'
#
loop_
_entity.id
_entity.type
_entity.pdbx_description
1 polymer ?
#
loop_
_entity_poly.entity_id
_entity_poly.type
_entity_poly.pdbx_seq_one_letter_code
_entity_poly.pdbx_strand_id
1 'polypeptide(L)' 'MEKVVEFEAHTDFIRSVIVHPTLPYVLSASNDMLIKLWDWEKDLESHSFPAPEFTLDGFMSGSKPYLISGSDDHTAKV' A
#
# COMPACT_ATOMS: atom_id res chain seq x y z
N MET A 1 17.90 -19.35 -8.63
CA MET A 1 17.55 -18.05 -9.22
C MET A 1 16.45 -17.47 -8.36
N GLU A 2 16.62 -16.25 -7.87
CA GLU A 2 15.53 -15.54 -7.20
C GLU A 2 14.44 -15.22 -8.24
N LYS A 3 13.19 -15.48 -7.88
CA LYS A 3 12.04 -15.15 -8.72
C LYS A 3 11.75 -13.66 -8.52
N VAL A 4 12.13 -12.84 -9.50
CA VAL A 4 11.72 -11.43 -9.56
C VAL A 4 10.41 -11.38 -10.33
N VAL A 5 9.42 -10.68 -9.77
CA VAL A 5 8.11 -10.46 -10.41
C VAL A 5 7.96 -8.96 -10.65
N GLU A 6 7.60 -8.59 -11.87
CA GLU A 6 7.35 -7.21 -12.30
C GLU A 6 5.91 -7.10 -12.81
N PHE A 7 5.19 -6.06 -12.39
CA PHE A 7 3.79 -5.86 -12.75
C PHE A 7 3.40 -4.38 -12.63
N GLU A 8 2.36 -3.98 -13.36
CA GLU A 8 1.82 -2.63 -13.33
C GLU A 8 0.91 -2.43 -12.10
N ALA A 9 1.47 -1.85 -11.03
CA ALA A 9 0.73 -1.67 -9.78
C ALA A 9 -0.26 -0.50 -9.84
N HIS A 10 0.13 0.64 -10.41
CA HIS A 10 -0.60 1.91 -10.38
C HIS A 10 -0.49 2.65 -11.70
N THR A 11 -1.44 3.54 -11.98
CA THR A 11 -1.46 4.34 -13.23
C THR A 11 -0.65 5.64 -13.13
N ASP A 12 -0.13 5.95 -11.95
CA ASP A 12 0.71 7.13 -11.67
C ASP A 12 1.82 6.75 -10.67
N PHE A 13 2.72 7.68 -10.36
CA PHE A 13 3.89 7.49 -9.51
C PHE A 13 3.53 6.89 -8.15
N ILE A 14 4.13 5.73 -7.87
CA ILE A 14 4.10 5.10 -6.55
C ILE A 14 4.96 5.96 -5.60
N ARG A 15 4.35 6.42 -4.51
CA ARG A 15 4.99 7.31 -3.52
C ARG A 15 5.50 6.55 -2.32
N SER A 16 4.89 5.40 -2.01
CA SER A 16 5.26 4.59 -0.85
C SER A 16 4.85 3.13 -1.03
N VAL A 17 5.63 2.24 -0.42
CA VAL A 17 5.42 0.79 -0.39
C VAL A 17 5.74 0.27 1.00
N ILE A 18 4.85 -0.53 1.58
CA ILE A 18 5.03 -1.16 2.89
C ILE A 18 4.77 -2.65 2.77
N VAL A 19 5.69 -3.45 3.31
CA VAL A 19 5.54 -4.91 3.41
C VAL A 19 5.02 -5.27 4.79
N HIS A 20 4.01 -6.14 4.84
CA HIS A 20 3.51 -6.66 6.11
C HIS A 20 4.59 -7.54 6.77
N PRO A 21 4.89 -7.38 8.07
CA PRO A 21 6.04 -8.03 8.70
C PRO A 21 5.93 -9.56 8.79
N THR A 22 4.70 -10.11 8.76
CA THR A 22 4.43 -11.54 8.96
C THR A 22 3.48 -12.20 7.96
N LEU A 23 2.82 -11.43 7.09
CA LEU A 23 1.79 -11.93 6.17
C LEU A 23 2.22 -11.59 4.75
N PRO A 24 1.72 -12.30 3.72
CA PRO A 24 2.15 -12.12 2.34
C PRO A 24 1.58 -10.87 1.66
N TYR A 25 1.53 -9.75 2.41
CA TYR A 25 0.86 -8.53 1.99
C TYR A 25 1.82 -7.38 1.72
N VAL A 26 1.57 -6.67 0.62
CA VAL A 26 2.18 -5.36 0.33
C VAL A 26 1.09 -4.31 0.24
N LEU A 27 1.33 -3.16 0.84
CA LEU A 27 0.56 -1.95 0.58
C LEU A 27 1.37 -1.02 -0.32
N SER A 28 0.71 -0.42 -1.30
CA SER A 28 1.27 0.64 -2.14
C SER A 28 0.33 1.83 -2.21
N ALA A 29 0.89 3.04 -2.21
CA ALA A 29 0.18 4.29 -2.43
C ALA A 29 0.73 5.02 -3.65
N SER A 30 -0.15 5.63 -4.42
CA SER A 30 0.22 6.37 -5.63
C SER A 30 -0.55 7.69 -5.75
N ASN A 31 -0.02 8.58 -6.59
CA ASN A 31 -0.68 9.81 -7.02
C ASN A 31 -1.95 9.56 -7.84
N ASP A 32 -2.22 8.31 -8.25
CA ASP A 32 -3.48 7.92 -8.90
C ASP A 32 -4.69 7.95 -7.95
N MET A 33 -4.50 8.46 -6.74
CA MET A 33 -5.50 8.55 -5.66
C MET A 33 -6.00 7.18 -5.22
N LEU A 34 -5.16 6.14 -5.31
CA LEU A 34 -5.46 4.81 -4.82
C LEU A 34 -4.39 4.31 -3.85
N ILE A 35 -4.86 3.54 -2.88
CA ILE A 35 -4.04 2.59 -2.13
C ILE A 35 -4.42 1.19 -2.54
N LYS A 36 -3.41 0.34 -2.75
CA LYS A 36 -3.62 -1.06 -3.12
C LYS A 36 -2.98 -1.99 -2.11
N LEU A 37 -3.73 -2.99 -1.68
CA LEU A 37 -3.27 -4.13 -0.90
C LEU A 37 -3.06 -5.32 -1.85
N TRP A 38 -1.86 -5.86 -1.89
CA TRP A 38 -1.44 -6.96 -2.75
C TRP A 38 -1.18 -8.22 -1.93
N ASP A 39 -1.64 -9.38 -2.39
CA ASP A 39 -1.32 -10.69 -1.83
C ASP A 39 -0.36 -11.44 -2.78
N TRP A 40 0.93 -11.56 -2.43
CA TRP A 40 1.90 -12.21 -3.31
C TRP A 40 1.82 -13.74 -3.31
N GLU A 41 1.08 -14.35 -2.39
CA GLU A 41 0.80 -15.79 -2.42
C GLU A 41 -0.37 -16.11 -3.36
N LYS A 42 -1.20 -15.12 -3.69
CA LYS A 42 -2.31 -15.21 -4.64
C LYS A 42 -2.04 -14.45 -5.92
N ASP A 43 -0.88 -14.70 -6.53
CA ASP A 43 -0.49 -14.11 -7.82
C ASP A 43 -0.61 -12.57 -7.88
N LEU A 44 -0.35 -11.89 -6.76
CA LEU A 44 -0.45 -10.42 -6.63
C LEU A 44 -1.88 -9.91 -6.90
N GLU A 45 -2.89 -10.65 -6.45
CA GLU A 45 -4.26 -10.13 -6.39
C GLU A 45 -4.29 -8.85 -5.54
N SER A 46 -4.98 -7.82 -6.07
CA SER A 46 -5.00 -6.49 -5.48
C SER A 46 -6.40 -6.05 -5.08
N HIS A 47 -6.51 -5.44 -3.90
CA HIS A 47 -7.70 -4.71 -3.48
C HIS A 47 -7.39 -3.23 -3.44
N SER A 48 -8.18 -2.42 -4.14
CA SER A 48 -7.99 -0.98 -4.25
C SER A 48 -8.93 -0.23 -3.31
N PHE A 49 -8.38 0.78 -2.64
CA PHE A 49 -9.08 1.68 -1.73
C PHE A 49 -8.97 3.10 -2.27
N PRO A 50 -10.10 3.81 -2.46
CA PRO A 50 -10.09 5.21 -2.86
C PRO A 50 -9.34 6.07 -1.86
N ALA A 51 -8.46 6.89 -2.38
CA ALA A 51 -7.47 7.57 -1.60
C ALA A 51 -7.19 9.02 -2.11
N PRO A 52 -8.13 9.98 -1.95
CA PRO A 52 -8.01 11.33 -2.54
C PRO A 52 -7.05 12.32 -1.84
N GLU A 53 -6.57 12.06 -0.62
CA GLU A 53 -5.73 12.98 0.19
C GLU A 53 -4.52 12.26 0.87
N PHE A 54 -3.60 11.62 0.12
CA PHE A 54 -2.68 10.62 0.73
C PHE A 54 -1.18 10.93 0.66
N THR A 55 -0.53 10.65 1.80
CA THR A 55 0.86 10.29 2.07
C THR A 55 0.84 9.07 3.02
N LEU A 56 1.62 8.03 2.73
CA LEU A 56 1.61 6.77 3.47
C LEU A 56 2.75 6.76 4.52
N ASP A 57 2.47 7.14 5.75
CA ASP A 57 3.39 7.02 6.89
C ASP A 57 3.01 5.78 7.72
N GLY A 58 3.82 4.73 7.61
CA GLY A 58 3.47 3.39 8.10
C GLY A 58 3.47 3.23 9.62
N PHE A 59 2.44 2.59 10.18
CA PHE A 59 2.56 1.82 11.41
C PHE A 59 1.70 0.55 11.37
N MET A 60 2.35 -0.62 11.49
CA MET A 60 1.68 -1.91 11.54
C MET A 60 1.49 -2.32 13.01
N SER A 61 0.26 -2.31 13.52
CA SER A 61 -0.06 -2.79 14.88
C SER A 61 -0.67 -4.19 14.85
N GLY A 62 0.19 -5.21 14.94
CA GLY A 62 -0.23 -6.59 15.24
C GLY A 62 -1.05 -7.27 14.13
N SER A 63 -2.19 -7.87 14.49
CA SER A 63 -3.00 -8.74 13.64
C SER A 63 -4.05 -8.02 12.76
N LYS A 64 -4.11 -6.69 12.81
CA LYS A 64 -5.02 -5.89 12.00
C LYS A 64 -4.23 -4.80 11.27
N PRO A 65 -4.31 -4.73 9.93
CA PRO A 65 -3.73 -3.62 9.19
C PRO A 65 -4.51 -2.36 9.53
N TYR A 66 -3.87 -1.39 10.18
CA TYR A 66 -4.37 -0.02 10.27
C TYR A 66 -3.68 0.80 9.20
N LEU A 67 -4.47 1.46 8.38
CA LEU A 67 -3.97 2.32 7.33
C LEU A 67 -3.85 3.73 7.91
N ILE A 68 -2.64 4.14 8.27
CA ILE A 68 -2.41 5.53 8.64
C ILE A 68 -2.09 6.31 7.37
N SER A 69 -2.94 7.28 7.06
CA SER A 69 -2.70 8.24 5.98
C SER A 69 -2.33 9.58 6.59
N GLY A 70 -1.13 10.07 6.31
CA GLY A 70 -0.80 11.50 6.43
C GLY A 70 -1.32 12.22 5.18
N SER A 71 -1.71 13.49 5.29
CA SER A 71 -2.12 14.32 4.14
C SER A 71 -1.21 15.55 4.08
N ASP A 72 -1.03 16.12 2.88
CA ASP A 72 -0.28 17.37 2.69
C ASP A 72 -0.90 18.55 3.47
N ASP A 73 -2.12 18.38 4.00
CA ASP A 73 -2.81 19.30 4.90
C ASP A 73 -2.35 19.22 6.38
N HIS A 74 -1.27 18.48 6.67
CA HIS A 74 -0.72 18.26 8.02
C HIS A 74 -1.62 17.43 8.95
N THR A 75 -2.60 16.69 8.42
CA THR A 75 -3.43 15.77 9.19
C THR A 75 -2.98 14.32 9.02
N ALA A 76 -3.21 13.50 10.05
CA ALA A 76 -3.09 12.04 9.97
C ALA A 76 -4.42 11.40 10.35
N LYS A 77 -4.87 10.39 9.59
CA LYS A 77 -6.08 9.60 9.85
C LYS A 77 -5.67 8.15 10.14
N VAL A 78 -6.34 7.49 11.09
CA VAL A 78 -6.09 6.10 11.57
C VAL A 78 -7.33 5.25 11.36
#